data_AF-A0A9E0MMG6-F1
#
_entry.id   AF-A0A9E0MMG6-F1
#
_cell.length_a   1.000
_cell.length_b   1.000
_cell.length_c   1.000
_cell.angle_alpha   90.00
_cell.angle_beta   90.00
_cell.angle_gamma   90.00
#
_symmetry.space_group_name_H-M   'P 1'
#
loop_
_entity.id
_entity.type
_entity.pdbx_description
1 polymer ?
#
loop_
_entity_poly.entity_id
_entity_poly.type
_entity_poly.pdbx_seq_one_letter_code
_entity_poly.pdbx_strand_id
1 'polypeptide(L)' 'MDEFRCPRCGSYAVERSQTAFAAFTMVEMNCRGCKLYEERRTDAGEFAAWAERWRGRPQIPIYDYYDDLVDVD' A
#
# COMPACT_ATOMS: atom_id res chain seq x y z
N MET A 1 6.12 1.27 8.08
CA MET A 1 4.78 0.75 7.75
C MET A 1 4.84 0.30 6.30
N ASP A 2 4.50 -0.94 5.97
CA ASP A 2 4.58 -1.43 4.60
C ASP A 2 3.39 -0.91 3.78
N GLU A 3 3.54 0.30 3.23
CA GLU A 3 2.51 1.06 2.51
C GLU A 3 1.91 0.29 1.32
N PHE A 4 2.71 -0.60 0.70
CA PHE A 4 2.33 -1.31 -0.51
C PHE A 4 2.50 -2.82 -0.39
N ARG A 5 1.53 -3.56 -0.94
CA ARG A 5 1.53 -5.02 -1.02
C ARG A 5 1.34 -5.45 -2.47
N CYS A 6 2.23 -6.30 -2.96
CA CYS A 6 2.14 -6.81 -4.33
C CYS A 6 0.85 -7.62 -4.52
N PRO A 7 -0.01 -7.28 -5.49
CA PRO A 7 -1.27 -8.00 -5.71
C PRO A 7 -1.07 -9.41 -6.24
N ARG A 8 0.08 -9.70 -6.87
CA ARG A 8 0.38 -11.04 -7.43
C ARG A 8 0.92 -12.01 -6.38
N CYS A 9 1.96 -11.61 -5.62
CA CYS A 9 2.65 -12.52 -4.70
C CYS A 9 2.47 -12.17 -3.22
N GLY A 10 1.78 -11.08 -2.89
CA GLY A 10 1.55 -10.65 -1.51
C GLY A 10 2.77 -10.09 -0.79
N SER A 11 3.93 -10.00 -1.44
CA SER A 11 5.16 -9.43 -0.88
C SER A 11 5.03 -7.93 -0.64
N TYR A 12 5.63 -7.44 0.44
CA TYR A 12 5.77 -6.02 0.76
C TYR A 12 7.06 -5.41 0.21
N ALA A 13 7.89 -6.19 -0.49
CA ALA A 13 9.08 -5.70 -1.20
C ALA A 13 8.66 -5.00 -2.50
N VAL A 14 7.93 -3.88 -2.36
CA VAL A 14 7.37 -3.08 -3.44
C VAL A 14 8.04 -1.71 -3.45
N GLU A 15 8.48 -1.30 -4.64
CA GLU A 15 9.01 0.02 -4.92
C GLU A 15 7.99 0.82 -5.71
N ARG A 16 7.87 2.10 -5.36
CA ARG A 16 7.02 3.06 -6.05
C ARG A 16 7.88 4.20 -6.58
N SER A 17 7.75 4.51 -7.86
CA SER A 17 8.27 5.74 -8.46
C SER A 17 7.13 6.58 -9.02
N GLN A 18 7.35 7.89 -9.06
CA GLN A 18 6.40 8.86 -9.60
C GLN A 18 7.14 9.86 -10.47
N THR A 19 6.59 10.09 -11.65
CA THR A 19 7.11 11.11 -12.58
C THR A 19 5.97 12.06 -12.93
N ALA A 20 6.16 13.34 -12.61
CA ALA A 20 5.17 14.38 -12.87
C ALA A 20 5.29 14.91 -14.31
N PHE A 21 4.14 14.98 -15.00
CA PHE A 21 3.99 15.63 -16.30
C PHE A 21 3.02 16.81 -16.16
N ALA A 22 2.97 17.68 -17.17
CA ALA A 22 2.14 18.89 -17.14
C ALA A 22 0.63 18.62 -16.88
N ALA A 23 0.11 17.45 -17.26
CA ALA A 23 -1.32 17.12 -17.17
C ALA A 23 -1.64 15.93 -16.25
N PHE A 24 -0.65 15.11 -15.89
CA PHE A 24 -0.85 13.89 -15.10
C PHE A 24 0.45 13.51 -14.39
N THR A 25 0.36 12.60 -13.42
CA THR A 25 1.53 11.94 -12.85
C THR A 25 1.53 10.49 -13.30
N MET A 26 2.67 9.99 -13.80
CA MET A 26 2.86 8.55 -14.00
C MET A 26 3.28 7.94 -12.66
N VAL A 27 2.57 6.90 -12.23
CA VAL A 27 2.92 6.12 -11.05
C VAL A 27 3.33 4.74 -11.49
N GLU A 28 4.51 4.29 -11.07
CA GLU A 28 5.03 2.97 -11.38
C GLU A 28 5.18 2.16 -10.08
N MET A 29 4.82 0.89 -10.14
CA MET A 29 4.90 -0.05 -9.03
C MET A 29 5.71 -1.26 -9.46
N ASN A 30 6.77 -1.58 -8.72
CA ASN A 30 7.64 -2.73 -8.96
C ASN A 30 7.73 -3.61 -7.73
N CYS A 31 7.32 -4.88 -7.84
CA CYS A 31 7.55 -5.87 -6.81
C CYS A 31 8.91 -6.55 -7.01
N ARG A 32 9.87 -6.30 -6.11
CA ARG A 32 11.18 -6.97 -6.13
C ARG A 32 11.09 -8.50 -5.95
N GLY A 33 10.04 -8.98 -5.29
CA GLY A 33 9.83 -10.40 -4.98
C GLY A 33 9.41 -11.25 -6.18
N CYS A 34 8.40 -10.82 -6.95
CA CYS A 34 7.92 -11.56 -8.13
C CYS A 34 8.17 -10.88 -9.47
N LYS A 35 8.88 -9.74 -9.46
CA LYS A 35 9.17 -8.91 -10.64
C LYS A 35 7.93 -8.42 -11.39
N LEU A 36 6.78 -8.34 -10.71
CA LEU A 36 5.61 -7.68 -11.27
C LEU A 36 5.91 -6.18 -11.36
N TYR A 37 5.81 -5.65 -12.57
CA TYR A 37 5.86 -4.23 -12.86
C TYR A 37 4.54 -3.80 -13.48
N GLU A 38 3.95 -2.73 -12.95
CA GLU A 38 2.80 -2.07 -13.53
C GLU A 38 2.97 -0.56 -13.41
N GLU A 39 2.52 0.18 -14.41
CA GLU A 39 2.45 1.64 -14.37
C GLU A 39 1.05 2.14 -14.72
N ARG A 40 0.70 3.31 -14.19
CA ARG A 40 -0.56 3.97 -14.51
C ARG A 40 -0.48 5.47 -14.33
N ARG A 41 -1.14 6.20 -15.22
CA ARG A 41 -1.34 7.64 -15.08
C ARG A 41 -2.45 7.95 -14.08
N THR A 42 -2.28 9.01 -13.30
CA THR A 42 -3.27 9.47 -12.31
C THR A 42 -4.60 9.93 -12.91
N ASP A 43 -4.62 10.31 -14.19
CA ASP A 43 -5.81 10.76 -14.91
C ASP A 43 -6.59 9.62 -15.60
N ALA A 44 -6.07 8.39 -15.55
CA ALA A 44 -6.76 7.23 -16.10
C ALA A 44 -8.00 6.91 -15.27
N GLY A 45 -9.15 6.64 -15.91
CA GLY A 45 -10.40 6.33 -15.21
C GLY A 45 -10.35 5.10 -14.30
N GLU A 46 -9.41 4.19 -14.54
CA GLU A 46 -9.17 2.98 -13.74
C GLU A 46 -8.09 3.15 -12.66
N PHE A 47 -7.48 4.33 -12.51
CA PHE A 47 -6.35 4.56 -11.61
C PHE A 47 -6.65 4.18 -10.17
N ALA A 48 -7.83 4.55 -9.66
CA ALA A 48 -8.23 4.24 -8.28
C ALA A 48 -8.31 2.73 -8.02
N ALA A 49 -8.95 1.99 -8.93
CA ALA A 49 -9.05 0.53 -8.84
C ALA A 49 -7.67 -0.13 -8.97
N TRP A 50 -6.81 0.39 -9.85
CA TRP A 50 -5.43 -0.06 -9.97
C TRP A 50 -4.65 0.14 -8.67
N ALA A 51 -4.71 1.33 -8.06
CA ALA A 51 -3.98 1.69 -6.84
C ALA A 51 -4.44 0.89 -5.61
N GLU A 52 -5.74 0.62 -5.47
CA GLU A 52 -6.28 -0.14 -4.34
C GLU A 52 -5.72 -1.58 -4.31
N ARG A 53 -5.47 -2.20 -5.47
CA ARG A 53 -4.84 -3.53 -5.54
C ARG A 53 -3.45 -3.57 -4.92
N TRP A 54 -2.73 -2.44 -4.96
CA TRP A 54 -1.36 -2.31 -4.44
C TRP A 54 -1.32 -1.88 -2.97
N ARG A 55 -2.46 -1.58 -2.35
CA ARG A 55 -2.53 -1.08 -0.98
C ARG A 55 -2.09 -2.13 0.05
N GLY A 56 -1.11 -1.80 0.89
CA GLY A 56 -0.81 -2.57 2.10
C GLY A 56 -1.89 -2.35 3.16
N ARG A 57 -2.25 -3.37 3.94
CA ARG A 57 -3.21 -3.18 5.04
C ARG A 57 -2.66 -2.16 6.04
N PRO A 58 -3.51 -1.29 6.63
CA PRO A 58 -3.10 -0.54 7.80
C PRO A 58 -2.71 -1.53 8.90
N GLN A 59 -1.54 -1.32 9.51
CA GLN A 59 -1.27 -1.90 10.81
C GLN A 59 -2.31 -1.31 11.75
N ILE A 60 -3.32 -2.08 12.14
CA ILE A 60 -4.13 -1.77 13.30
C ILE A 60 -3.14 -1.89 14.46
N PRO A 61 -2.77 -0.80 15.18
CA PRO A 61 -2.05 -0.99 16.42
C PRO A 61 -3.02 -1.74 17.34
N ILE A 62 -2.72 -3.00 17.61
CA ILE A 62 -3.33 -3.72 18.72
C ILE A 62 -2.72 -3.06 19.96
N TYR A 63 -3.30 -1.94 20.39
CA TYR A 63 -3.07 -1.48 21.76
C TYR A 63 -3.80 -2.48 22.64
N ASP A 64 -3.05 -3.48 23.08
CA ASP A 64 -3.47 -4.38 24.16
C ASP A 64 -3.42 -3.57 25.46
N TYR A 65 -4.45 -2.76 25.69
CA TYR A 65 -4.76 -2.24 27.02
C TYR A 65 -5.74 -3.20 27.68
N TYR A 66 -5.25 -4.39 28.04
CA TYR A 66 -5.75 -5.10 29.21
C TYR A 66 -4.75 -4.85 30.35
N ASP A 67 -4.95 -3.77 31.10
CA ASP A 67 -4.51 -3.67 32.50
C ASP A 67 -5.12 -2.38 33.08
N ASP A 68 -6.32 -2.47 33.65
CA ASP A 68 -6.84 -1.57 34.71
C ASP A 68 -8.26 -2.02 35.15
N LEU A 69 -8.48 -3.34 35.23
CA LEU A 69 -9.56 -3.90 36.04
C LEU A 69 -8.92 -4.56 37.26
N VAL A 70 -8.49 -3.73 38.21
CA VAL A 70 -8.29 -4.14 39.61
C VAL A 70 -9.25 -3.32 40.45
N ASP A 71 -10.47 -3.84 40.55
CA ASP A 71 -11.38 -3.56 41.65
C ASP A 71 -10.83 -4.34 42.86
N VAL A 72 -10.19 -3.65 43.80
CA VAL A 72 -9.77 -4.23 45.08
C VAL A 72 -10.30 -3.34 46.19
N ASP A 73 -11.44 -3.78 46.71
CA ASP A 73 -12.05 -3.61 48.05
C ASP A 73 -11.68 -2.38 48.91
#